data_AF-A0A957T6S5-F1
#
_entry.id   AF-A0A957T6S5-F1
#
_cell.length_a   1.000
_cell.length_b   1.000
_cell.length_c   1.000
_cell.angle_alpha   90.00
_cell.angle_beta   90.00
_cell.angle_gamma   90.00
#
_symmetry.space_group_name_H-M   'P 1'
#
loop_
_entity.id
_entity.type
_entity.pdbx_description
1 polymer ?
#
loop_
_entity_poly.entity_id
_entity_poly.type
_entity_poly.pdbx_seq_one_letter_code
_entity_poly.pdbx_strand_id
1 'polypeptide(L)'
;TDEAATDEVATPDPFVQHQVESMQFLWNDVVDLLDWRKFPEHVNSWEGRLLYGMGKLADAIGPDGFLRIFLGVALWAATVALLGPIMAWPLTDPALRAAACIKFVIGLYALPVLLALLTRPEGMEIFCGKGCPRGKVLLLKLAGAATGFFAFAGVNVFASLAVFYLIGRTPPTWLIALLCLTPPLFAFAAARRIPLDRHYMFRHGIQLHEADWWVLMAALVFAPLLAFLIYMFQWMLADRVTGASVLLTALIFVAWNERRRSRRKLLKTQSGEL
;
A
#
# COMPACT_ATOMS: atom_id res chain seq x y z
N THR A 1 24.86 -35.12 41.92
CA THR A 1 25.29 -33.98 41.09
C THR A 1 24.12 -33.65 40.21
N ASP A 2 23.30 -32.72 40.68
CA ASP A 2 22.11 -32.24 39.97
C ASP A 2 22.53 -31.11 39.03
N GLU A 3 22.55 -31.38 37.73
CA GLU A 3 22.70 -30.35 36.70
C GLU A 3 21.36 -29.64 36.52
N ALA A 4 21.30 -28.40 36.99
CA ALA A 4 20.20 -27.50 36.71
C ALA A 4 20.23 -27.12 35.22
N ALA A 5 19.23 -27.58 34.46
CA ALA A 5 18.97 -27.09 33.12
C ALA A 5 18.56 -25.61 33.21
N THR A 6 19.47 -24.73 32.78
CA THR A 6 19.15 -23.32 32.53
C THR A 6 18.29 -23.24 31.28
N ASP A 7 16.99 -22.97 31.48
CA ASP A 7 16.08 -22.53 30.41
C ASP A 7 16.61 -21.20 29.85
N GLU A 8 17.23 -21.25 28.67
CA GLU A 8 17.46 -20.06 27.84
C GLU A 8 16.08 -19.50 27.45
N VAL A 9 15.64 -18.48 28.18
CA VAL A 9 14.51 -17.65 27.78
C VAL A 9 14.87 -17.00 26.45
N ALA A 10 14.33 -17.54 25.36
CA ALA A 10 14.49 -17.00 24.03
C ALA A 10 14.09 -15.53 24.05
N THR A 11 15.09 -14.64 23.96
CA THR A 11 14.86 -13.20 23.80
C THR A 11 13.99 -13.02 22.57
N PRO A 12 12.82 -12.35 22.68
CA PRO A 12 11.93 -12.17 21.56
C PRO A 12 12.68 -11.47 20.42
N ASP A 13 12.44 -11.94 19.20
CA ASP A 13 13.05 -11.40 17.98
C ASP A 13 12.92 -9.86 18.00
N PRO A 14 14.03 -9.10 17.91
CA PRO A 14 14.01 -7.63 18.01
C PRO A 14 13.05 -6.99 17.01
N PHE A 15 12.73 -7.66 15.90
CA PHE A 15 11.74 -7.21 14.93
C PHE A 15 10.30 -7.25 15.49
N VAL A 16 9.96 -8.25 16.31
CA VAL A 16 8.64 -8.40 16.94
C VAL A 16 8.50 -7.41 18.10
N GLN A 17 9.58 -7.21 18.88
CA GLN A 17 9.60 -6.27 19.99
C GLN A 17 9.39 -4.82 19.50
N HIS A 18 10.02 -4.44 18.38
CA HIS A 18 9.82 -3.13 17.75
C HIS A 18 8.39 -2.93 17.19
N GLN A 19 7.72 -4.02 16.79
CA GLN A 19 6.33 -3.98 16.28
C GLN A 19 5.29 -3.79 17.40
N VAL A 20 5.49 -4.43 18.55
CA VAL A 20 4.58 -4.29 19.71
C VAL A 20 4.73 -2.91 20.36
N GLU A 21 5.97 -2.43 20.51
CA GLU A 21 6.23 -1.08 21.02
C GLU A 21 5.67 0.00 20.09
N SER A 22 5.74 -0.19 18.76
CA SER A 22 5.19 0.80 17.82
C SER A 22 3.65 0.89 17.83
N MET A 23 2.93 -0.20 18.13
CA MET A 23 1.47 -0.15 18.26
C MET A 23 1.00 0.46 19.59
N GLN A 24 1.66 0.17 20.72
CA GLN A 24 1.35 0.81 22.00
C GLN A 24 1.73 2.30 22.01
N PHE A 25 2.83 2.66 21.34
CA PHE A 25 3.24 4.04 21.13
C PHE A 25 2.19 4.83 20.34
N LEU A 26 1.66 4.27 19.24
CA LEU A 26 0.60 4.93 18.44
C LEU A 26 -0.69 5.21 19.23
N TRP A 27 -1.09 4.31 20.14
CA TRP A 27 -2.30 4.52 20.96
C TRP A 27 -2.09 5.59 22.03
N ASN A 28 -0.95 5.55 22.73
CA ASN A 28 -0.62 6.54 23.75
C ASN A 28 -0.39 7.93 23.13
N ASP A 29 0.26 8.00 21.96
CA ASP A 29 0.41 9.25 21.21
C ASP A 29 -0.95 9.82 20.79
N VAL A 30 -1.90 9.00 20.31
CA VAL A 30 -3.24 9.50 19.96
C VAL A 30 -4.00 10.03 21.18
N VAL A 31 -3.88 9.34 22.32
CA VAL A 31 -4.54 9.74 23.58
C VAL A 31 -3.92 11.03 24.15
N ASP A 32 -2.60 11.17 24.09
CA ASP A 32 -1.87 12.35 24.55
C ASP A 32 -2.02 13.54 23.58
N LEU A 33 -2.01 13.27 22.26
CA LEU A 33 -2.21 14.28 21.21
C LEU A 33 -3.61 14.88 21.22
N LEU A 34 -4.60 14.12 21.69
CA LEU A 34 -5.97 14.59 21.85
C LEU A 34 -6.27 15.09 23.29
N ASP A 35 -5.33 14.97 24.23
CA ASP A 35 -5.44 15.39 25.65
C ASP A 35 -6.76 14.96 26.32
N TRP A 36 -7.22 13.72 26.05
CA TRP A 36 -8.55 13.22 26.51
C TRP A 36 -8.68 13.18 28.03
N ARG A 37 -7.57 13.29 28.76
CA ARG A 37 -7.55 13.32 30.23
C ARG A 37 -8.01 14.65 30.82
N LYS A 38 -8.14 15.71 30.01
CA LYS A 38 -8.57 17.05 30.44
C LYS A 38 -9.91 17.47 29.83
N PHE A 39 -10.86 16.53 29.73
CA PHE A 39 -12.21 16.85 29.30
C PHE A 39 -12.84 17.88 30.26
N PRO A 40 -13.17 19.11 29.81
CA PRO A 40 -13.79 20.10 30.67
C PRO A 40 -15.23 19.66 31.01
N GLU A 41 -15.65 19.80 32.27
CA GLU A 41 -16.97 19.35 32.75
C GLU A 41 -18.18 19.95 32.00
N HIS A 42 -17.98 21.06 31.28
CA HIS A 42 -19.00 21.71 30.45
C HIS A 42 -19.24 21.04 29.09
N VAL A 43 -18.47 20.00 28.74
CA VAL A 43 -18.54 19.27 27.46
C VAL A 43 -19.12 17.86 27.68
N ASN A 44 -20.33 17.79 28.25
CA ASN A 44 -20.99 16.51 28.53
C ASN A 44 -21.91 16.01 27.41
N SER A 45 -22.22 16.84 26.39
CA SER A 45 -22.91 16.37 25.19
C SER A 45 -21.95 15.69 24.22
N TRP A 46 -22.44 14.70 23.48
CA TRP A 46 -21.65 13.99 22.46
C TRP A 46 -21.16 14.94 21.36
N GLU A 47 -21.95 15.95 20.98
CA GLU A 47 -21.54 16.99 20.02
C GLU A 47 -20.36 17.80 20.55
N GLY A 48 -20.41 18.20 21.82
CA GLY A 48 -19.33 18.95 22.46
C GLY A 48 -18.04 18.14 22.49
N ARG A 49 -18.13 16.83 22.79
CA ARG A 49 -16.94 15.95 22.81
C ARG A 49 -16.33 15.78 21.43
N LEU A 50 -17.17 15.69 20.40
CA LEU A 50 -16.73 15.60 19.02
C LEU A 50 -16.07 16.92 18.56
N LEU A 51 -16.66 18.06 18.87
CA LEU A 51 -16.09 19.38 18.55
C LEU A 51 -14.79 19.67 19.31
N TYR A 52 -14.71 19.30 20.59
CA TYR A 52 -13.49 19.43 21.38
C TYR A 52 -12.37 18.52 20.86
N GLY A 53 -12.70 17.27 20.55
CA GLY A 53 -11.77 16.32 19.93
C GLY A 53 -11.28 16.80 18.57
N MET A 54 -12.17 17.34 17.73
CA MET A 54 -11.80 17.94 16.45
C MET A 54 -10.97 19.21 16.61
N GLY A 55 -11.27 20.06 17.61
CA GLY A 55 -10.50 21.26 17.92
C GLY A 55 -9.09 20.93 18.39
N LYS A 56 -8.95 19.97 19.32
CA LYS A 56 -7.65 19.48 19.77
C LYS A 56 -6.85 18.80 18.67
N LEU A 57 -7.52 17.99 17.85
CA LEU A 57 -6.90 17.38 16.68
C LEU A 57 -6.43 18.47 15.70
N ALA A 58 -7.24 19.50 15.44
CA ALA A 58 -6.86 20.61 14.57
C ALA A 58 -5.67 21.43 15.13
N ASP A 59 -5.68 21.72 16.43
CA ASP A 59 -4.59 22.41 17.12
C ASP A 59 -3.29 21.59 17.10
N ALA A 60 -3.38 20.27 17.27
CA ALA A 60 -2.22 19.38 17.27
C ALA A 60 -1.66 19.09 15.87
N ILE A 61 -2.52 19.03 14.86
CA ILE A 61 -2.14 18.78 13.46
C ILE A 61 -1.37 19.99 12.89
N GLY A 62 -1.71 21.21 13.31
CA GLY A 62 -1.15 22.44 12.77
C GLY A 62 -1.49 22.66 11.28
N PRO A 63 -1.08 23.80 10.68
CA PRO A 63 -1.40 24.12 9.29
C PRO A 63 -0.75 23.13 8.30
N ASP A 64 0.47 22.67 8.59
CA ASP A 64 1.19 21.69 7.77
C ASP A 64 0.51 20.31 7.78
N GLY A 65 -0.01 19.88 8.92
CA GLY A 65 -0.74 18.62 9.00
C GLY A 65 -2.09 18.70 8.30
N PHE A 66 -2.78 19.84 8.36
CA PHE A 66 -4.05 20.05 7.66
C PHE A 66 -3.84 19.98 6.14
N LEU A 67 -2.77 20.61 5.64
CA LEU A 67 -2.37 20.52 4.24
C LEU A 67 -2.08 19.05 3.84
N ARG A 68 -1.42 18.26 4.69
CA ARG A 68 -1.16 16.84 4.42
C ARG A 68 -2.44 16.01 4.37
N ILE A 69 -3.39 16.26 5.27
CA ILE A 69 -4.70 15.59 5.25
C ILE A 69 -5.44 15.96 3.97
N PHE A 70 -5.50 17.25 3.62
CA PHE A 70 -6.13 17.71 2.40
C PHE A 70 -5.50 17.08 1.15
N LEU A 71 -4.16 17.03 1.08
CA LEU A 71 -3.44 16.35 0.01
C LEU A 71 -3.74 14.85 -0.02
N GLY A 72 -3.85 14.20 1.13
CA GLY A 72 -4.24 12.79 1.24
C GLY A 72 -5.65 12.54 0.71
N VAL A 73 -6.61 13.39 1.08
CA VAL A 73 -8.00 13.33 0.58
C VAL A 73 -8.04 13.60 -0.92
N ALA A 74 -7.30 14.60 -1.42
CA ALA A 74 -7.22 14.91 -2.84
C ALA A 74 -6.62 13.75 -3.65
N LEU A 75 -5.56 13.11 -3.13
CA LEU A 75 -4.93 11.95 -3.75
C LEU A 75 -5.85 10.73 -3.75
N TRP A 76 -6.59 10.51 -2.66
CA TRP A 76 -7.62 9.48 -2.60
C TRP A 76 -8.74 9.73 -3.60
N ALA A 77 -9.27 10.95 -3.67
CA ALA A 77 -10.29 11.35 -4.64
C ALA A 77 -9.79 11.18 -6.09
N ALA A 78 -8.54 11.55 -6.37
CA ALA A 78 -7.90 11.32 -7.66
C ALA A 78 -7.78 9.81 -7.97
N THR A 79 -7.46 8.99 -6.97
CA THR A 79 -7.42 7.54 -7.11
C THR A 79 -8.81 6.99 -7.43
N VAL A 80 -9.87 7.43 -6.75
CA VAL A 80 -11.25 7.06 -7.06
C VAL A 80 -11.63 7.47 -8.48
N ALA A 81 -11.29 8.69 -8.90
CA ALA A 81 -11.62 9.19 -10.23
C ALA A 81 -10.91 8.43 -11.36
N LEU A 82 -9.68 7.97 -11.13
CA LEU A 82 -8.85 7.31 -12.14
C LEU A 82 -9.02 5.77 -12.15
N LEU A 83 -9.09 5.14 -10.97
CA LEU A 83 -9.19 3.68 -10.83
C LEU A 83 -10.63 3.19 -10.64
N GLY A 84 -11.52 4.00 -10.05
CA GLY A 84 -12.91 3.61 -9.82
C GLY A 84 -13.65 3.11 -11.06
N PRO A 85 -13.52 3.76 -12.23
CA PRO A 85 -14.17 3.30 -13.46
C PRO A 85 -13.79 1.88 -13.87
N ILE A 86 -12.51 1.46 -13.71
CA ILE A 86 -12.08 0.11 -14.09
C ILE A 86 -12.60 -0.98 -13.12
N MET A 87 -13.05 -0.59 -11.92
CA MET A 87 -13.65 -1.47 -10.92
C MET A 87 -15.18 -1.58 -11.08
N ALA A 88 -15.82 -0.72 -11.88
CA ALA A 88 -17.27 -0.75 -12.09
C ALA A 88 -17.68 -1.84 -13.11
N TRP A 89 -17.41 -3.11 -12.81
CA TRP A 89 -17.75 -4.24 -13.69
C TRP A 89 -19.25 -4.55 -13.69
N PRO A 90 -19.86 -4.90 -14.83
CA PRO A 90 -19.24 -5.12 -16.14
C PRO A 90 -19.11 -3.85 -17.01
N LEU A 91 -18.02 -3.75 -17.77
CA LEU A 91 -17.75 -2.65 -18.70
C LEU A 91 -18.33 -2.95 -20.10
N THR A 92 -19.65 -2.94 -20.22
CA THR A 92 -20.37 -3.33 -21.46
C THR A 92 -20.28 -2.29 -22.56
N ASP A 93 -20.35 -1.00 -22.22
CA ASP A 93 -20.22 0.10 -23.19
C ASP A 93 -18.75 0.28 -23.64
N PRO A 94 -18.44 0.15 -24.94
CA PRO A 94 -17.09 0.33 -25.47
C PRO A 94 -16.47 1.70 -25.16
N ALA A 95 -17.25 2.77 -25.16
CA ALA A 95 -16.76 4.11 -24.91
C ALA A 95 -16.36 4.28 -23.44
N LEU A 96 -17.21 3.81 -22.52
CA LEU A 96 -16.90 3.80 -21.09
C LEU A 96 -15.73 2.89 -20.76
N ARG A 97 -15.62 1.74 -21.43
CA ARG A 97 -14.50 0.81 -21.28
C ARG A 97 -13.18 1.43 -21.72
N ALA A 98 -13.14 2.07 -22.90
CA ALA A 98 -11.95 2.77 -23.37
C ALA A 98 -11.53 3.86 -22.38
N ALA A 99 -12.48 4.69 -21.93
CA ALA A 99 -12.23 5.73 -20.95
C ALA A 99 -11.71 5.17 -19.61
N ALA A 100 -12.29 4.06 -19.12
CA ALA A 100 -11.84 3.39 -17.90
C ALA A 100 -10.41 2.86 -18.03
N CYS A 101 -10.06 2.21 -19.15
CA CYS A 101 -8.70 1.73 -19.41
C CYS A 101 -7.69 2.88 -19.51
N ILE A 102 -8.03 3.97 -20.19
CA ILE A 102 -7.16 5.16 -20.29
C ILE A 102 -6.93 5.78 -18.91
N LYS A 103 -8.02 6.03 -18.16
CA LYS A 103 -7.93 6.57 -16.80
C LYS A 103 -7.13 5.67 -15.86
N PHE A 104 -7.27 4.35 -15.99
CA PHE A 104 -6.51 3.38 -15.22
C PHE A 104 -5.01 3.47 -15.52
N VAL A 105 -4.60 3.52 -16.79
CA VAL A 105 -3.18 3.68 -17.17
C VAL A 105 -2.63 5.02 -16.67
N ILE A 106 -3.38 6.11 -16.84
CA ILE A 106 -2.99 7.43 -16.32
C ILE A 106 -2.80 7.38 -14.80
N GLY A 107 -3.74 6.78 -14.07
CA GLY A 107 -3.66 6.64 -12.62
C GLY A 107 -2.47 5.82 -12.16
N LEU A 108 -2.20 4.69 -12.82
CA LEU A 108 -1.05 3.84 -12.52
C LEU A 108 0.29 4.54 -12.73
N TYR A 109 0.39 5.54 -13.61
CA TYR A 109 1.64 6.29 -13.80
C TYR A 109 1.72 7.57 -12.98
N ALA A 110 0.67 8.38 -13.01
CA ALA A 110 0.68 9.70 -12.40
C ALA A 110 0.69 9.61 -10.87
N LEU A 111 -0.12 8.72 -10.28
CA LEU A 111 -0.30 8.68 -8.82
C LEU A 111 0.97 8.20 -8.08
N PRO A 112 1.69 7.15 -8.52
CA PRO A 112 2.95 6.79 -7.89
C PRO A 112 4.03 7.88 -7.99
N VAL A 113 4.09 8.59 -9.12
CA VAL A 113 5.01 9.74 -9.29
C VAL A 113 4.66 10.85 -8.32
N LEU A 114 3.37 11.24 -8.24
CA LEU A 114 2.91 12.26 -7.28
C LEU A 114 3.20 11.85 -5.84
N LEU A 115 2.91 10.59 -5.47
CA LEU A 115 3.23 10.05 -4.15
C LEU A 115 4.73 10.08 -3.87
N ALA A 116 5.57 9.65 -4.81
CA ALA A 116 7.01 9.68 -4.64
C ALA A 116 7.54 11.11 -4.47
N LEU A 117 6.91 12.12 -5.07
CA LEU A 117 7.28 13.53 -4.90
C LEU A 117 6.81 14.09 -3.55
N LEU A 118 5.56 13.82 -3.15
CA LEU A 118 4.95 14.36 -1.94
C LEU A 118 5.46 13.69 -0.65
N THR A 119 5.85 12.43 -0.73
CA THR A 119 6.27 11.65 0.43
C THR A 119 7.66 12.06 0.89
N ARG A 120 7.91 12.12 2.20
CA ARG A 120 9.26 12.28 2.76
C ARG A 120 9.81 10.93 3.18
N PRO A 121 11.06 10.56 2.83
CA PRO A 121 11.64 9.30 3.31
C PRO A 121 11.70 9.29 4.83
N GLU A 122 11.57 8.10 5.42
CA GLU A 122 11.80 7.90 6.84
C GLU A 122 13.28 8.11 7.17
N GLY A 123 13.59 8.72 8.31
CA GLY A 123 14.97 9.11 8.64
C GLY A 123 15.53 10.21 7.71
N MET A 124 14.70 11.18 7.32
CA MET A 124 15.05 12.27 6.39
C MET A 124 16.38 12.97 6.73
N GLU A 125 16.74 13.06 8.02
CA GLU A 125 18.00 13.61 8.51
C GLU A 125 19.24 12.93 7.90
N ILE A 126 19.17 11.61 7.69
CA ILE A 126 20.22 10.79 7.06
C ILE A 126 20.42 11.20 5.59
N PHE A 127 19.33 11.56 4.93
CA PHE A 127 19.30 11.87 3.49
C PHE A 127 19.48 13.37 3.17
N CYS A 128 19.37 14.24 4.18
CA CYS A 128 19.52 15.69 4.05
C CYS A 128 20.97 16.19 4.19
N GLY A 129 21.93 15.30 4.48
CA GLY A 129 23.36 15.63 4.56
C GLY A 129 24.02 16.01 3.23
N LYS A 130 25.09 16.81 3.29
CA LYS A 130 25.93 17.16 2.12
C LYS A 130 26.53 15.86 1.55
N GLY A 131 26.15 15.50 0.32
CA GLY A 131 26.68 14.34 -0.39
C GLY A 131 25.63 13.27 -0.78
N CYS A 132 24.39 13.37 -0.29
CA CYS A 132 23.35 12.41 -0.69
C CYS A 132 22.85 12.66 -2.13
N PRO A 133 22.91 11.67 -3.04
CA PRO A 133 22.42 11.81 -4.40
C PRO A 133 20.89 11.84 -4.42
N ARG A 134 20.30 13.05 -4.41
CA ARG A 134 18.85 13.30 -4.41
C ARG A 134 18.09 12.52 -5.49
N GLY A 135 18.69 12.37 -6.67
CA GLY A 135 18.10 11.59 -7.76
C GLY A 135 17.94 10.10 -7.42
N LYS A 136 18.92 9.48 -6.74
CA LYS A 136 18.81 8.07 -6.33
C LYS A 136 17.73 7.88 -5.27
N VAL A 137 17.65 8.79 -4.30
CA VAL A 137 16.59 8.76 -3.27
C VAL A 137 15.22 8.89 -3.92
N LEU A 138 15.06 9.81 -4.88
CA LEU A 138 13.81 9.95 -5.63
C LEU A 138 13.45 8.67 -6.41
N LEU A 139 14.43 8.04 -7.05
CA LEU A 139 14.19 6.81 -7.82
C LEU A 139 13.81 5.63 -6.93
N LEU A 140 14.41 5.52 -5.74
CA LEU A 140 14.01 4.53 -4.73
C LEU A 140 12.60 4.79 -4.19
N LYS A 141 12.25 6.05 -3.92
CA LYS A 141 10.87 6.43 -3.54
C LYS A 141 9.88 6.08 -4.64
N LEU A 142 10.24 6.34 -5.90
CA LEU A 142 9.41 6.02 -7.06
C LEU A 142 9.23 4.52 -7.23
N ALA A 143 10.30 3.73 -7.09
CA ALA A 143 10.23 2.27 -7.13
C ALA A 143 9.30 1.75 -6.03
N GLY A 144 9.42 2.27 -4.80
CA GLY A 144 8.52 1.91 -3.71
C GLY A 144 7.07 2.31 -3.94
N ALA A 145 6.84 3.55 -4.32
CA ALA A 145 5.50 4.05 -4.66
C ALA A 145 4.87 3.20 -5.77
N ALA A 146 5.61 2.94 -6.85
CA ALA A 146 5.13 2.14 -7.97
C ALA A 146 4.81 0.71 -7.53
N THR A 147 5.70 0.05 -6.79
CA THR A 147 5.48 -1.32 -6.31
C THR A 147 4.22 -1.42 -5.46
N GLY A 148 4.10 -0.56 -4.44
CA GLY A 148 2.95 -0.54 -3.54
C GLY A 148 1.66 -0.20 -4.28
N PHE A 149 1.69 0.80 -5.15
CA PHE A 149 0.50 1.23 -5.87
C PHE A 149 0.01 0.16 -6.85
N PHE A 150 0.90 -0.38 -7.69
CA PHE A 150 0.54 -1.36 -8.71
C PHE A 150 0.04 -2.66 -8.10
N ALA A 151 0.70 -3.17 -7.06
CA ALA A 151 0.30 -4.41 -6.41
C ALA A 151 -1.14 -4.29 -5.86
N PHE A 152 -1.43 -3.23 -5.10
CA PHE A 152 -2.74 -3.06 -4.49
C PHE A 152 -3.81 -2.59 -5.48
N ALA A 153 -3.46 -1.81 -6.51
CA ALA A 153 -4.39 -1.50 -7.60
C ALA A 153 -4.80 -2.77 -8.35
N GLY A 154 -3.85 -3.65 -8.65
CA GLY A 154 -4.12 -4.95 -9.26
C GLY A 154 -4.99 -5.85 -8.38
N VAL A 155 -4.67 -5.95 -7.09
CA VAL A 155 -5.49 -6.69 -6.10
C VAL A 155 -6.92 -6.14 -6.04
N ASN A 156 -7.10 -4.82 -6.07
CA ASN A 156 -8.44 -4.22 -6.02
C ASN A 156 -9.25 -4.47 -7.29
N VAL A 157 -8.62 -4.40 -8.48
CA VAL A 157 -9.30 -4.78 -9.73
C VAL A 157 -9.68 -6.26 -9.69
N PHE A 158 -8.80 -7.13 -9.19
CA PHE A 158 -9.08 -8.55 -9.02
C PHE A 158 -10.22 -8.80 -8.02
N ALA A 159 -10.21 -8.13 -6.87
CA ALA A 159 -11.26 -8.21 -5.86
C ALA A 159 -12.60 -7.74 -6.42
N SER A 160 -12.59 -6.65 -7.19
CA SER A 160 -13.76 -6.12 -7.86
C SER A 160 -14.36 -7.11 -8.86
N LEU A 161 -13.51 -7.78 -9.65
CA LEU A 161 -13.92 -8.86 -10.54
C LEU A 161 -14.49 -10.05 -9.75
N ALA A 162 -13.82 -10.46 -8.67
CA ALA A 162 -14.29 -11.55 -7.81
C ALA A 162 -15.68 -11.26 -7.23
N VAL A 163 -15.94 -10.04 -6.75
CA VAL A 163 -17.26 -9.60 -6.28
C VAL A 163 -18.31 -9.72 -7.40
N PHE A 164 -17.96 -9.29 -8.61
CA PHE A 164 -18.85 -9.44 -9.77
C PHE A 164 -19.19 -10.90 -10.07
N TYR A 165 -18.23 -11.84 -10.02
CA TYR A 165 -18.54 -13.25 -10.30
C TYR A 165 -19.27 -13.96 -9.16
N LEU A 166 -18.98 -13.61 -7.90
CA LEU A 166 -19.62 -14.24 -6.74
C LEU A 166 -21.08 -13.76 -6.56
N ILE A 167 -21.32 -12.47 -6.76
CA ILE A 167 -22.62 -11.83 -6.46
C ILE A 167 -23.42 -11.57 -7.75
N GLY A 168 -22.76 -11.53 -8.91
CA GLY A 168 -23.39 -11.21 -10.18
C GLY A 168 -23.75 -9.73 -10.33
N ARG A 169 -23.21 -8.85 -9.48
CA ARG A 169 -23.51 -7.42 -9.42
C ARG A 169 -22.25 -6.57 -9.35
N THR A 170 -22.34 -5.35 -9.85
CA THR A 170 -21.30 -4.34 -9.69
C THR A 170 -21.09 -4.02 -8.21
N PRO A 171 -19.84 -3.88 -7.73
CA PRO A 171 -19.58 -3.43 -6.38
C PRO A 171 -20.24 -2.06 -6.13
N PRO A 172 -20.83 -1.82 -4.94
CA PRO A 172 -21.42 -0.52 -4.64
C PRO A 172 -20.34 0.57 -4.60
N THR A 173 -20.69 1.80 -4.98
CA THR A 173 -19.73 2.90 -5.15
C THR A 173 -18.90 3.20 -3.89
N TRP A 174 -19.50 3.07 -2.70
CA TRP A 174 -18.77 3.25 -1.43
C TRP A 174 -17.67 2.20 -1.24
N LEU A 175 -17.88 0.96 -1.68
CA LEU A 175 -16.90 -0.10 -1.59
C LEU A 175 -15.75 0.16 -2.57
N ILE A 176 -16.05 0.60 -3.79
CA ILE A 176 -15.03 1.02 -4.76
C ILE A 176 -14.18 2.17 -4.18
N ALA A 177 -14.83 3.16 -3.57
CA ALA A 177 -14.15 4.28 -2.95
C ALA A 177 -13.22 3.83 -1.80
N LEU A 178 -13.68 2.88 -0.97
CA LEU A 178 -12.90 2.30 0.12
C LEU A 178 -11.72 1.46 -0.39
N LEU A 179 -11.93 0.63 -1.43
CA LEU A 179 -10.86 -0.11 -2.09
C LEU A 179 -9.79 0.84 -2.64
N CYS A 180 -10.19 1.93 -3.27
CA CYS A 180 -9.29 2.96 -3.81
C CYS A 180 -8.46 3.70 -2.74
N LEU A 181 -8.74 3.53 -1.45
CA LEU A 181 -7.90 4.05 -0.38
C LEU A 181 -6.61 3.22 -0.21
N THR A 182 -6.66 1.93 -0.54
CA THR A 182 -5.53 1.02 -0.25
C THR A 182 -4.29 1.28 -1.12
N PRO A 183 -4.36 1.50 -2.46
CA PRO A 183 -3.16 1.73 -3.25
C PRO A 183 -2.33 2.94 -2.79
N PRO A 184 -2.91 4.13 -2.53
CA PRO A 184 -2.11 5.27 -2.09
C PRO A 184 -1.53 5.08 -0.69
N LEU A 185 -2.20 4.38 0.22
CA LEU A 185 -1.66 4.09 1.56
C LEU A 185 -0.41 3.21 1.49
N PHE A 186 -0.47 2.11 0.74
CA PHE A 186 0.67 1.20 0.60
C PHE A 186 1.80 1.81 -0.23
N ALA A 187 1.48 2.59 -1.25
CA ALA A 187 2.46 3.33 -2.03
C ALA A 187 3.16 4.40 -1.18
N PHE A 188 2.43 5.12 -0.32
CA PHE A 188 3.01 6.05 0.64
C PHE A 188 3.96 5.33 1.62
N ALA A 189 3.51 4.24 2.24
CA ALA A 189 4.33 3.46 3.17
C ALA A 189 5.61 2.93 2.51
N ALA A 190 5.50 2.35 1.31
CA ALA A 190 6.65 1.85 0.55
C ALA A 190 7.60 2.97 0.13
N ALA A 191 7.08 4.11 -0.35
CA ALA A 191 7.90 5.26 -0.72
C ALA A 191 8.68 5.85 0.47
N ARG A 192 8.12 5.80 1.69
CA ARG A 192 8.83 6.22 2.90
C ARG A 192 9.96 5.28 3.28
N ARG A 193 9.68 3.99 3.25
CA ARG A 193 10.51 2.95 3.88
C ARG A 193 11.65 2.45 3.00
N ILE A 194 11.43 2.27 1.69
CA ILE A 194 12.44 1.68 0.80
C ILE A 194 13.79 2.42 0.79
N PRO A 195 13.86 3.76 0.78
CA PRO A 195 15.14 4.46 0.86
C PRO A 195 15.95 4.10 2.12
N LEU A 196 15.26 3.95 3.25
CA LEU A 196 15.85 3.59 4.54
C LEU A 196 16.29 2.12 4.55
N ASP A 197 15.42 1.22 4.11
CA ASP A 197 15.74 -0.21 4.01
C ASP A 197 16.97 -0.45 3.13
N ARG A 198 17.07 0.27 2.00
CA ARG A 198 18.23 0.19 1.08
C ARG A 198 19.50 0.78 1.71
N HIS A 199 19.38 1.86 2.46
CA HIS A 199 20.51 2.43 3.20
C HIS A 199 21.11 1.42 4.19
N TYR A 200 20.27 0.71 4.95
CA TYR A 200 20.74 -0.32 5.87
C TYR A 200 21.26 -1.57 5.15
N MET A 201 20.59 -2.00 4.08
CA MET A 201 20.99 -3.17 3.29
C MET A 201 22.39 -3.02 2.69
N PHE A 202 22.78 -1.81 2.29
CA PHE A 202 24.08 -1.52 1.68
C PHE A 202 25.06 -0.84 2.64
N ARG A 203 25.00 -1.14 3.95
CA ARG A 203 25.93 -0.66 4.98
C ARG A 203 26.13 0.87 4.94
N HIS A 204 25.02 1.61 4.96
CA HIS A 204 24.95 3.08 4.89
C HIS A 204 25.21 3.71 3.52
N GLY A 205 25.30 2.91 2.45
CA GLY A 205 25.34 3.38 1.07
C GLY A 205 23.95 3.52 0.44
N ILE A 206 23.74 4.56 -0.37
CA ILE A 206 22.53 4.67 -1.22
C ILE A 206 22.83 4.07 -2.58
N GLN A 207 22.43 2.82 -2.75
CA GLN A 207 22.56 2.08 -4.01
C GLN A 207 21.20 1.60 -4.50
N LEU A 208 21.05 1.59 -5.81
CA LEU A 208 19.89 1.03 -6.49
C LEU A 208 20.15 -0.45 -6.70
N HIS A 209 19.22 -1.28 -6.25
CA HIS A 209 19.28 -2.71 -6.56
C HIS A 209 18.74 -2.92 -7.98
N GLU A 210 19.28 -3.87 -8.74
CA GLU A 210 18.80 -4.14 -10.11
C GLU A 210 17.29 -4.46 -10.17
N ALA A 211 16.78 -5.17 -9.16
CA ALA A 211 15.36 -5.42 -8.95
C ALA A 211 14.50 -4.13 -8.95
N ASP A 212 15.02 -3.00 -8.44
CA ASP A 212 14.27 -1.74 -8.41
C ASP A 212 14.01 -1.23 -9.84
N TRP A 213 14.97 -1.41 -10.75
CA TRP A 213 14.79 -1.11 -12.18
C TRP A 213 13.81 -2.05 -12.86
N TRP A 214 13.92 -3.36 -12.59
CA TRP A 214 13.00 -4.34 -13.14
C TRP A 214 11.56 -4.09 -12.70
N VAL A 215 11.34 -3.68 -11.46
CA VAL A 215 10.01 -3.34 -10.96
C VAL A 215 9.45 -2.10 -11.66
N LEU A 216 10.27 -1.05 -11.84
CA LEU A 216 9.84 0.14 -12.57
C LEU A 216 9.51 -0.17 -14.04
N MET A 217 10.32 -0.98 -14.71
CA MET A 217 10.07 -1.40 -16.09
C MET A 217 8.84 -2.31 -16.18
N ALA A 218 8.69 -3.25 -15.26
CA ALA A 218 7.51 -4.09 -15.17
C ALA A 218 6.25 -3.25 -14.97
N ALA A 219 6.27 -2.25 -14.08
CA ALA A 219 5.17 -1.32 -13.89
C ALA A 219 4.82 -0.56 -15.19
N LEU A 220 5.83 -0.09 -15.93
CA LEU A 220 5.66 0.65 -17.19
C LEU A 220 5.13 -0.19 -18.36
N VAL A 221 5.38 -1.50 -18.38
CA VAL A 221 4.85 -2.36 -19.44
C VAL A 221 3.53 -3.01 -19.02
N PHE A 222 3.39 -3.36 -17.74
CA PHE A 222 2.26 -4.15 -17.27
C PHE A 222 0.96 -3.35 -17.19
N ALA A 223 1.01 -2.05 -16.86
CA ALA A 223 -0.18 -1.19 -16.87
C ALA A 223 -0.93 -1.19 -18.22
N PRO A 224 -0.28 -0.84 -19.36
CA PRO A 224 -0.95 -0.77 -20.65
C PRO A 224 -1.30 -2.16 -21.15
N LEU A 225 -0.47 -3.17 -20.88
CA LEU A 225 -0.77 -4.55 -21.23
C LEU A 225 -2.05 -5.04 -20.53
N LEU A 226 -2.17 -4.78 -19.22
CA LEU A 226 -3.36 -5.16 -18.45
C LEU A 226 -4.60 -4.39 -18.91
N ALA A 227 -4.48 -3.09 -19.15
CA ALA A 227 -5.58 -2.27 -19.67
C ALA A 227 -6.03 -2.73 -21.06
N PHE A 228 -5.09 -3.07 -21.92
CA PHE A 228 -5.35 -3.64 -23.24
C PHE A 228 -6.05 -5.00 -23.15
N LEU A 229 -5.59 -5.88 -22.25
CA LEU A 229 -6.20 -7.18 -22.01
C LEU A 229 -7.65 -7.02 -21.53
N ILE A 230 -7.90 -6.13 -20.57
CA ILE A 230 -9.25 -5.79 -20.10
C ILE A 230 -10.13 -5.27 -21.24
N TYR A 231 -9.58 -4.41 -22.11
CA TYR A 231 -10.32 -3.84 -23.23
C TYR A 231 -10.69 -4.89 -24.30
N MET A 232 -9.71 -5.70 -24.74
CA MET A 232 -9.86 -6.65 -25.84
C MET A 232 -10.64 -7.91 -25.43
N PHE A 233 -10.40 -8.42 -24.23
CA PHE A 233 -10.97 -9.67 -23.74
C PHE A 233 -12.15 -9.45 -22.80
N GLN A 234 -12.78 -8.27 -22.83
CA GLN A 234 -13.94 -7.96 -22.00
C GLN A 234 -15.06 -8.98 -22.16
N TRP A 235 -15.30 -9.50 -23.36
CA TRP A 235 -16.35 -10.49 -23.61
C TRP A 235 -16.05 -11.82 -22.89
N MET A 236 -14.78 -12.25 -22.82
CA MET A 236 -14.36 -13.41 -22.03
C MET A 236 -14.45 -13.14 -20.53
N LEU A 237 -14.09 -11.92 -20.11
CA LEU A 237 -14.19 -11.50 -18.71
C LEU A 237 -15.65 -11.27 -18.28
N ALA A 238 -16.55 -10.94 -19.19
CA ALA A 238 -17.97 -10.81 -18.88
C ALA A 238 -18.66 -12.16 -18.74
N ASP A 239 -18.17 -13.19 -19.44
CA ASP A 239 -18.63 -14.56 -19.25
C ASP A 239 -18.23 -15.08 -17.86
N ARG A 240 -19.22 -15.57 -17.10
CA ARG A 240 -19.02 -15.96 -15.70
C ARG A 240 -18.14 -17.20 -15.58
N VAL A 241 -18.26 -18.14 -16.51
CA VAL A 241 -17.52 -19.42 -16.47
C VAL A 241 -16.07 -19.20 -16.90
N THR A 242 -15.85 -18.53 -18.02
CA THR A 242 -14.51 -18.21 -18.52
C THR A 242 -13.79 -17.26 -17.57
N GLY A 243 -14.47 -16.22 -17.09
CA GLY A 243 -13.93 -15.29 -16.11
C GLY A 243 -13.54 -15.94 -14.77
N ALA A 244 -14.43 -16.75 -14.19
CA ALA A 244 -14.13 -17.47 -12.95
C ALA A 244 -12.98 -18.46 -13.10
N SER A 245 -12.88 -19.16 -14.24
CA SER A 245 -11.77 -20.09 -14.48
C SER A 245 -10.42 -19.37 -14.61
N VAL A 246 -10.38 -18.18 -15.21
CA VAL A 246 -9.18 -17.33 -15.24
C VAL A 246 -8.77 -16.89 -13.84
N LEU A 247 -9.72 -16.42 -13.01
CA LEU A 247 -9.42 -16.05 -11.62
C LEU A 247 -8.93 -17.25 -10.81
N LEU A 248 -9.59 -18.40 -10.93
CA LEU A 248 -9.21 -19.62 -10.22
C LEU A 248 -7.80 -20.08 -10.63
N THR A 249 -7.48 -20.03 -11.92
CA THR A 249 -6.15 -20.39 -12.43
C THR A 249 -5.08 -19.46 -11.86
N ALA A 250 -5.36 -18.15 -11.80
CA ALA A 250 -4.46 -17.19 -11.17
C ALA A 250 -4.24 -17.49 -9.68
N LEU A 251 -5.31 -17.78 -8.93
CA LEU A 251 -5.21 -18.14 -7.51
C LEU A 251 -4.42 -19.44 -7.29
N ILE A 252 -4.67 -20.48 -8.10
CA ILE A 252 -3.93 -21.74 -8.04
C ILE A 252 -2.44 -21.50 -8.32
N PHE A 253 -2.12 -20.67 -9.31
CA PHE A 253 -0.73 -20.33 -9.64
C PHE A 253 -0.03 -19.60 -8.48
N VAL A 254 -0.71 -18.64 -7.83
CA VAL A 254 -0.19 -17.94 -6.65
C VAL A 254 0.04 -18.92 -5.50
N ALA A 255 -0.96 -19.73 -5.16
CA ALA A 255 -0.87 -20.72 -4.08
C ALA A 255 0.23 -21.76 -4.34
N TRP A 256 0.39 -22.19 -5.59
CA TRP A 256 1.45 -23.12 -6.00
C TRP A 256 2.84 -22.48 -5.83
N ASN A 257 3.00 -21.23 -6.25
CA ASN A 257 4.25 -20.51 -6.12
C ASN A 257 4.64 -20.28 -4.65
N GLU A 258 3.67 -19.93 -3.78
CA GLU A 258 3.90 -19.80 -2.34
C GLU A 258 4.31 -21.11 -1.68
N ARG A 259 3.65 -22.22 -2.02
CA ARG A 259 4.06 -23.56 -1.55
C ARG A 259 5.49 -23.89 -1.97
N ARG A 260 5.87 -23.58 -3.21
CA ARG A 260 7.22 -23.83 -3.73
C ARG A 260 8.28 -23.00 -2.99
N ARG A 261 8.00 -21.73 -2.70
CA ARG A 261 8.89 -20.86 -1.91
C ARG A 261 9.06 -21.37 -0.49
N SER A 262 7.97 -21.77 0.16
CA SER A 262 7.98 -22.30 1.53
C SER A 262 8.84 -23.58 1.64
N ARG A 263 8.70 -24.50 0.67
CA ARG A 263 9.55 -25.70 0.60
C ARG A 263 11.04 -25.39 0.43
N ARG A 264 11.39 -24.42 -0.41
CA ARG A 264 12.80 -24.01 -0.60
C ARG A 264 13.41 -23.43 0.67
N LYS A 265 12.65 -22.65 1.45
CA LYS A 265 13.12 -22.12 2.74
C LYS A 265 13.40 -23.25 3.72
N LEU A 266 12.47 -24.20 3.86
CA LEU A 266 12.65 -25.37 4.73
C LEU A 266 13.88 -26.21 4.35
N LEU A 267 14.11 -26.42 3.05
CA LEU A 267 15.28 -27.16 2.56
C LEU A 267 16.60 -26.44 2.87
N LYS A 268 16.66 -25.11 2.76
CA LYS A 268 17.84 -24.32 3.13
C LYS A 268 18.13 -24.36 4.63
N THR A 269 17.08 -24.29 5.46
CA THR A 269 17.21 -24.44 6.92
C THR A 269 17.72 -25.84 7.29
N GLN A 270 17.31 -26.89 6.57
CA GLN A 270 17.78 -28.25 6.80
C GLN A 270 19.19 -28.52 6.24
N SER A 271 19.63 -27.81 5.20
CA SER A 271 20.95 -28.00 4.60
C SER A 271 22.08 -27.25 5.32
N GLY A 272 21.78 -26.48 6.38
CA GLY A 272 22.79 -25.73 7.12
C GLY A 272 23.45 -24.60 6.33
N GLU A 273 22.88 -24.22 5.17
CA GLU A 273 23.33 -23.07 4.39
C GLU A 273 22.68 -21.80 4.95
N LEU A 274 23.25 -21.26 6.04
CA LEU A 274 22.98 -19.91 6.52
C LEU A 274 24.24 -19.05 6.38
#